data_AF-A0A3D1AV71-F1
#
_entry.id   AF-A0A3D1AV71-F1
#
_cell.length_a   1.000
_cell.length_b   1.000
_cell.length_c   1.000
_cell.angle_alpha   90.00
_cell.angle_beta   90.00
_cell.angle_gamma   90.00
#
_symmetry.space_group_name_H-M   'P 1'
#
loop_
_entity.id
_entity.type
_entity.pdbx_description
1 polymer ?
#
loop_
_entity_poly.entity_id
_entity_poly.type
_entity_poly.pdbx_seq_one_letter_code
_entity_poly.pdbx_strand_id
1 'polypeptide(L)'
;FDLSGFRHEARWSAAEGRVEMHLCATESQTVRIDRLDLDVHFELNESIWTESSHKFTAEGVARLARETGFDCARQWIDSEWPFAESLLLARG
;
A
#
# COMPACT_ATOMS: atom_id res chain seq x y z
N PHE A 1 13.01 1.57 -19.69
CA PHE A 1 11.91 0.85 -19.00
C PHE A 1 10.77 0.73 -19.99
N ASP A 2 10.44 -0.48 -20.42
CA ASP A 2 9.28 -0.72 -21.29
C ASP A 2 8.08 -1.15 -20.43
N LEU A 3 6.97 -0.41 -20.51
CA LEU A 3 5.78 -0.69 -19.73
C LEU A 3 5.05 -1.95 -20.19
N SER A 4 5.16 -2.34 -21.48
CA SER A 4 4.49 -3.55 -21.95
C SER A 4 5.09 -4.84 -21.43
N GLY A 5 6.34 -4.81 -20.94
CA GLY A 5 7.01 -5.94 -20.30
C GLY A 5 6.52 -6.24 -18.87
N PHE A 6 5.57 -5.47 -18.34
CA PHE A 6 5.03 -5.64 -17.00
C PHE A 6 3.51 -5.60 -16.99
N ARG A 7 2.89 -6.48 -16.20
CA ARG A 7 1.46 -6.41 -15.87
C ARG A 7 1.26 -5.86 -14.47
N HIS A 8 0.17 -5.11 -14.28
CA HIS A 8 -0.27 -4.70 -12.95
C HIS A 8 -0.90 -5.87 -12.19
N GLU A 9 -0.56 -6.02 -10.91
CA GLU A 9 -1.14 -7.04 -10.03
C GLU A 9 -1.44 -6.44 -8.66
N ALA A 10 -2.70 -6.54 -8.22
CA ALA A 10 -3.13 -6.11 -6.88
C ALA A 10 -3.35 -7.35 -6.00
N ARG A 11 -2.69 -7.39 -4.85
CA ARG A 11 -2.74 -8.50 -3.89
C ARG A 11 -3.35 -8.03 -2.57
N TRP A 12 -4.27 -8.80 -2.00
CA TRP A 12 -4.71 -8.58 -0.63
C TRP A 12 -3.83 -9.36 0.34
N SER A 13 -3.15 -8.65 1.24
CA SER A 13 -2.44 -9.25 2.37
C SER A 13 -3.33 -9.20 3.61
N ALA A 14 -3.98 -10.33 3.91
CA ALA A 14 -4.88 -10.43 5.06
C ALA A 14 -4.15 -10.27 6.41
N ALA A 15 -2.91 -10.74 6.50
CA ALA A 15 -2.09 -10.64 7.72
C ALA A 15 -1.75 -9.18 8.07
N GLU A 16 -1.50 -8.36 7.05
CA GLU A 16 -1.08 -6.97 7.19
C GLU A 16 -2.23 -5.97 7.00
N GLY A 17 -3.42 -6.47 6.65
CA GLY A 17 -4.61 -5.65 6.38
C GLY A 17 -4.40 -4.62 5.28
N ARG A 18 -3.72 -4.98 4.18
CA ARG A 18 -3.41 -4.04 3.09
C ARG A 18 -3.62 -4.64 1.70
N VAL A 19 -3.94 -3.76 0.76
CA VAL A 19 -3.76 -4.05 -0.67
C VAL A 19 -2.33 -3.67 -1.06
N GLU A 20 -1.66 -4.56 -1.74
CA GLU A 20 -0.31 -4.37 -2.27
C GLU A 20 -0.38 -4.27 -3.79
N MET A 21 0.29 -3.28 -4.35
CA MET A 21 0.36 -3.08 -5.80
C MET A 21 1.74 -3.53 -6.27
N HIS A 22 1.73 -4.33 -7.33
CA HIS A 22 2.92 -4.92 -7.91
C HIS A 22 2.95 -4.70 -9.42
N LEU A 23 4.15 -4.55 -9.96
CA LEU A 23 4.43 -4.71 -11.39
C LEU A 23 5.13 -6.06 -11.58
N CYS A 24 4.49 -6.98 -12.28
CA CYS A 24 5.01 -8.32 -12.52
C CYS A 24 5.54 -8.43 -13.94
N ALA A 25 6.80 -8.82 -14.09
CA ALA A 25 7.43 -9.04 -15.38
C ALA A 25 6.68 -10.14 -16.16
N THR A 26 6.36 -9.89 -17.42
CA THR A 26 5.67 -10.84 -18.30
C THR A 26 6.62 -11.72 -19.11
N GLU A 27 7.92 -11.43 -19.03
CA GLU A 27 9.02 -12.16 -19.64
C GLU A 27 10.31 -11.84 -18.86
N SER A 28 11.33 -12.71 -18.98
CA SER A 28 12.66 -12.38 -18.47
C SER A 28 13.24 -11.24 -19.29
N GLN A 29 13.66 -10.16 -18.64
CA GLN A 29 14.09 -8.92 -19.29
C GLN A 29 15.17 -8.20 -18.49
N THR A 30 15.94 -7.35 -19.16
CA THR A 30 16.94 -6.50 -18.51
C THR A 30 16.57 -5.03 -18.68
N VAL A 31 16.51 -4.30 -17.58
CA VAL A 31 16.28 -2.86 -17.55
C VAL A 31 17.58 -2.15 -17.23
N ARG A 32 18.10 -1.38 -18.21
CA ARG A 32 19.24 -0.48 -18.02
C ARG A 32 18.78 0.83 -17.35
N ILE A 33 19.47 1.22 -16.28
CA ILE A 33 19.32 2.54 -15.63
C ILE A 33 20.58 3.36 -15.92
N ASP A 34 20.58 4.09 -17.04
CA ASP A 34 21.78 4.74 -17.61
C ASP A 34 22.59 5.55 -16.61
N ARG A 35 21.93 6.43 -15.85
CA ARG A 35 22.56 7.33 -14.88
C ARG A 35 23.26 6.62 -13.72
N LEU A 36 22.90 5.37 -13.44
CA LEU A 36 23.48 4.59 -12.35
C LEU A 36 24.51 3.56 -12.83
N ASP A 37 24.76 3.49 -14.13
CA ASP A 37 25.55 2.41 -14.75
C ASP A 37 25.15 1.01 -14.29
N LEU A 38 23.83 0.80 -14.14
CA LEU A 38 23.25 -0.41 -13.58
C LEU A 38 22.34 -1.10 -14.59
N ASP A 39 22.52 -2.41 -14.71
CA ASP A 39 21.55 -3.33 -15.32
C ASP A 39 20.81 -4.08 -14.21
N VAL A 40 19.48 -4.08 -14.30
CA VAL A 40 18.61 -4.85 -13.40
C VAL A 40 17.94 -5.93 -14.22
N HIS A 41 18.17 -7.18 -13.83
CA HIS A 41 17.57 -8.35 -14.46
C HIS A 41 16.29 -8.74 -13.72
N PHE A 42 15.25 -9.02 -14.48
CA PHE A 42 13.99 -9.57 -13.98
C PHE A 42 13.75 -10.92 -14.64
N GLU A 43 13.36 -11.91 -13.85
CA GLU A 43 12.85 -13.18 -14.36
C GLU A 43 11.36 -13.10 -14.70
N LEU A 44 10.89 -14.03 -15.54
CA LEU A 44 9.45 -14.20 -15.79
C LEU A 44 8.67 -14.33 -14.48
N ASN A 45 7.63 -13.49 -14.32
CA ASN A 45 6.79 -13.36 -13.13
C ASN A 45 7.46 -12.76 -11.88
N GLU A 46 8.72 -12.33 -11.96
CA GLU A 46 9.32 -11.54 -10.89
C GLU A 46 8.54 -10.23 -10.71
N SER A 47 8.30 -9.82 -9.46
CA SER A 47 7.44 -8.68 -9.15
C SER A 47 8.17 -7.59 -8.41
N ILE A 48 7.97 -6.34 -8.84
CA ILE A 48 8.33 -5.14 -8.09
C ILE A 48 7.13 -4.73 -7.24
N TRP A 49 7.30 -4.66 -5.93
CA TRP A 49 6.32 -4.04 -5.04
C TRP A 49 6.40 -2.53 -5.16
N THR A 50 5.32 -1.89 -5.63
CA THR A 50 5.27 -0.44 -5.84
C THR A 50 4.57 0.32 -4.72
N GLU A 51 3.51 -0.24 -4.12
CA GLU A 51 2.72 0.47 -3.11
C GLU A 51 2.02 -0.46 -2.10
N SER A 52 1.80 0.05 -0.89
CA SER A 52 0.99 -0.56 0.17
C SER A 52 -0.15 0.37 0.58
N SER A 53 -1.40 -0.05 0.39
CA SER A 53 -2.60 0.65 0.87
C SER A 53 -3.21 -0.08 2.07
N HIS A 54 -2.79 0.32 3.27
CA HIS A 54 -3.33 -0.22 4.52
C HIS A 54 -4.80 0.16 4.73
N LYS A 55 -5.57 -0.81 5.22
CA LYS A 55 -6.97 -0.67 5.57
C LYS A 55 -7.11 -0.78 7.08
N PHE A 56 -7.96 0.08 7.64
CA PHE A 56 -8.12 0.20 9.08
C PHE A 56 -9.57 -0.07 9.46
N THR A 57 -9.77 -0.74 10.59
CA THR A 57 -11.08 -0.78 11.24
C THR A 57 -11.29 0.49 12.05
N ALA A 58 -12.55 0.84 12.30
CA ALA A 58 -12.90 1.99 13.12
C ALA A 58 -12.24 1.90 14.52
N GLU A 59 -12.30 0.73 15.15
CA GLU A 59 -11.66 0.45 16.44
C GLU A 59 -10.13 0.51 16.36
N GLY A 60 -9.56 0.08 15.22
CA GLY A 60 -8.13 0.13 14.95
C GLY A 60 -7.60 1.56 14.94
N VAL A 61 -8.31 2.48 14.26
CA VAL A 61 -7.97 3.91 14.26
C VAL A 61 -8.06 4.50 15.66
N ALA A 62 -9.13 4.20 16.41
CA ALA A 62 -9.28 4.70 17.77
C ALA A 62 -8.18 4.17 18.73
N ARG A 63 -7.76 2.91 18.55
CA ARG A 63 -6.65 2.32 19.30
C ARG A 63 -5.32 2.98 18.95
N LEU A 64 -5.01 3.14 17.65
CA LEU A 64 -3.79 3.79 17.18
C LEU A 64 -3.70 5.23 17.68
N ALA A 65 -4.81 5.97 17.67
CA ALA A 65 -4.88 7.33 18.22
C ALA A 65 -4.43 7.34 19.70
N ARG A 66 -4.99 6.45 20.54
CA ARG A 66 -4.61 6.37 21.96
C ARG A 66 -3.15 6.01 22.18
N GLU A 67 -2.64 5.04 21.42
CA GLU A 67 -1.24 4.61 21.47
C GLU A 67 -0.27 5.74 21.07
N THR A 68 -0.74 6.72 20.31
CA THR A 68 0.06 7.85 19.80
C THR A 68 -0.24 9.18 20.48
N GLY A 69 -0.93 9.17 21.63
CA GLY A 69 -1.18 10.37 22.43
C GLY A 69 -2.39 11.20 22.01
N PHE A 70 -3.33 10.60 21.29
CA PHE A 70 -4.59 11.22 20.89
C PHE A 70 -5.81 10.46 21.43
N ASP A 71 -6.93 11.16 21.61
CA ASP A 71 -8.23 10.54 21.82
C ASP A 71 -9.09 10.71 20.56
N CYS A 72 -9.69 9.60 20.10
CA CYS A 72 -10.63 9.64 18.99
C CYS A 72 -12.00 10.12 19.48
N ALA A 73 -12.29 11.41 19.31
CA ALA A 73 -13.50 12.04 19.83
C ALA A 73 -14.74 11.70 19.01
N ARG A 74 -14.58 11.51 17.69
CA ARG A 74 -15.68 11.18 16.78
C ARG A 74 -15.16 10.51 15.51
N GLN A 75 -15.97 9.64 14.94
CA GLN A 75 -15.79 9.11 13.59
C GLN A 75 -17.09 9.30 12.80
N TRP A 76 -16.96 9.65 11.53
CA TRP A 76 -18.03 9.64 10.56
C TRP A 76 -17.71 8.55 9.55
N ILE A 77 -18.56 7.52 9.50
CA ILE A 77 -18.36 6.35 8.65
C ILE A 77 -19.49 6.36 7.63
N ASP A 78 -19.12 6.34 6.35
CA ASP A 78 -20.08 6.22 5.27
C ASP A 78 -20.64 4.79 5.21
N SER A 79 -21.96 4.67 5.01
CA SER A 79 -22.69 3.40 5.07
C SER A 79 -22.71 2.64 3.74
N GLU A 80 -22.42 3.31 2.63
CA GLU A 80 -22.40 2.73 1.28
C GLU A 80 -20.98 2.31 0.89
N TRP A 81 -20.01 3.18 1.20
CA TRP A 81 -18.58 2.98 1.03
C TRP A 81 -17.96 3.01 2.42
N PRO A 82 -17.43 1.90 2.97
CA PRO A 82 -16.95 1.83 4.35
C PRO A 82 -15.64 2.61 4.57
N PHE A 83 -15.71 3.92 4.36
CA PHE A 83 -14.67 4.92 4.54
C PHE A 83 -15.01 5.75 5.78
N ALA A 84 -13.99 6.16 6.52
CA ALA A 84 -14.15 6.87 7.77
C ALA A 84 -13.28 8.12 7.83
N GLU A 85 -13.87 9.23 8.27
CA GLU A 85 -13.14 10.40 8.75
C GLU A 85 -13.15 10.40 10.29
N SER A 86 -12.01 10.67 10.92
CA SER A 86 -11.86 10.62 12.38
C SER A 86 -11.34 11.95 12.93
N LEU A 87 -12.03 12.51 13.93
CA LEU A 87 -11.56 13.66 14.69
C LEU A 87 -10.74 13.17 15.89
N LEU A 88 -9.45 13.51 15.89
CA LEU A 88 -8.51 13.17 16.96
C LEU A 88 -8.15 14.42 17.76
N LEU A 89 -8.22 14.32 19.09
CA LEU A 89 -7.80 15.37 20.01
C LEU A 89 -6.47 14.98 20.66
N ALA A 90 -5.47 15.85 20.62
CA ALA A 90 -4.21 15.62 21.32
C ALA A 90 -4.44 15.56 22.83
N ARG A 91 -3.82 14.58 23.49
CA ARG A 91 -3.79 14.47 24.94
C ARG A 91 -2.66 15.37 25.44
N GLY A 92 -3.02 16.35 26.26
CA GLY A 92 -2.06 17.21 26.96
C GLY A 92 -1.32 16.48 28.07
#